data_AF-A0AAX4HBH2-F1
#
_entry.id   AF-A0AAX4HBH2-F1
#
_cell.length_a   1.000
_cell.length_b   1.000
_cell.length_c   1.000
_cell.angle_alpha   90.00
_cell.angle_beta   90.00
_cell.angle_gamma   90.00
#
_symmetry.space_group_name_H-M   'P 1'
#
loop_
_entity.id
_entity.type
_entity.pdbx_description
1 polymer ?
#
loop_
_entity_poly.entity_id
_entity_poly.type
_entity_poly.pdbx_seq_one_letter_code
_entity_poly.pdbx_strand_id
1 'polypeptide(L)'
;MSDVKTYTMDEVSKHNTADDLWIVYNGQVYDVTKYLDEHPGGEEVILDCAGTDATEAFNDIGHSDDAHDILKGLLLGKLEGGVTVQQKGVTTGSGSSDVSGLPTPLIAIGVLAVAAGVYFYMQ
;
A
#
# COMPACT_ATOMS: atom_id res chain seq x y z
N MET A 1 4.63 -1.89 26.48
CA MET A 1 3.38 -1.75 25.71
C MET A 1 3.66 -0.70 24.66
N SER A 2 4.09 -1.11 23.47
CA SER A 2 4.34 -0.19 22.37
C SER A 2 2.97 0.25 21.87
N ASP A 3 2.70 1.55 21.93
CA ASP A 3 1.49 2.17 21.41
C ASP A 3 1.43 1.91 19.90
N VAL A 4 0.63 0.92 19.48
CA VAL A 4 0.47 0.61 18.06
C VAL A 4 -0.49 1.65 17.50
N LYS A 5 0.08 2.67 16.84
CA LYS A 5 -0.72 3.66 16.11
C LYS A 5 -1.44 2.99 14.95
N THR A 6 -2.66 3.44 14.73
CA THR A 6 -3.49 3.00 13.61
C THR A 6 -3.55 4.13 12.60
N TYR A 7 -3.38 3.81 11.32
CA TYR A 7 -3.34 4.75 10.21
C TYR A 7 -4.32 4.34 9.13
N THR A 8 -5.03 5.27 8.51
CA THR A 8 -5.95 4.97 7.40
C THR A 8 -5.19 4.93 6.08
N MET A 9 -5.74 4.24 5.07
CA MET A 9 -5.19 4.25 3.71
C MET A 9 -5.14 5.68 3.13
N ASP A 10 -6.12 6.52 3.47
CA ASP A 10 -6.16 7.94 3.08
C ASP A 10 -4.98 8.72 3.66
N GLU A 11 -4.60 8.43 4.92
CA GLU A 11 -3.42 9.04 5.51
C GLU A 11 -2.15 8.56 4.83
N VAL A 12 -1.99 7.24 4.67
CA VAL A 12 -0.81 6.65 4.01
C VAL A 12 -0.63 7.22 2.60
N SER A 13 -1.73 7.43 1.85
CA SER A 13 -1.71 8.02 0.50
C SER A 13 -1.16 9.44 0.44
N LYS A 14 -1.19 10.20 1.56
CA LYS A 14 -0.60 11.55 1.63
C LYS A 14 0.93 11.52 1.78
N HIS A 15 1.47 10.41 2.27
CA HIS A 15 2.89 10.18 2.49
C HIS A 15 3.49 9.48 1.27
N ASN A 16 3.55 10.20 0.14
CA ASN A 16 3.97 9.66 -1.16
C ASN A 16 5.16 10.39 -1.80
N THR A 17 5.98 11.05 -1.00
CA THR A 17 7.11 11.88 -1.48
C THR A 17 8.44 11.33 -1.00
N ALA A 18 9.54 11.64 -1.70
CA ALA A 18 10.87 11.10 -1.35
C ALA A 18 11.35 11.47 0.08
N ASP A 19 10.89 12.60 0.62
CA ASP A 19 11.23 13.04 1.98
C ASP A 19 10.21 12.58 3.05
N ASP A 20 9.13 11.92 2.63
CA ASP A 20 8.02 11.47 3.48
C ASP A 20 7.21 10.40 2.74
N LEU A 21 7.66 9.14 2.84
CA LEU A 21 7.17 8.00 2.10
C LEU A 21 6.79 6.83 3.00
N TRP A 22 5.50 6.49 2.98
CA TRP A 22 4.98 5.34 3.71
C TRP A 22 4.47 4.28 2.76
N ILE A 23 4.63 3.03 3.17
CA ILE A 23 4.11 1.87 2.47
C ILE A 23 3.28 1.00 3.40
N VAL A 24 2.31 0.30 2.84
CA VAL A 24 1.59 -0.77 3.54
C VAL A 24 2.20 -2.10 3.17
N TYR A 25 2.49 -2.92 4.17
CA TYR A 25 2.91 -4.31 3.99
C TYR A 25 2.17 -5.22 4.97
N ASN A 26 1.45 -6.23 4.46
CA ASN A 26 0.63 -7.15 5.26
C ASN A 26 -0.34 -6.43 6.24
N GLY A 27 -0.93 -5.30 5.82
CA GLY A 27 -1.84 -4.51 6.65
C GLY A 27 -1.17 -3.75 7.80
N GLN A 28 0.14 -3.57 7.73
CA GLN A 28 0.93 -2.73 8.65
C GLN A 28 1.54 -1.57 7.87
N VAL A 29 1.74 -0.44 8.54
CA VAL A 29 2.27 0.78 7.93
C VAL A 29 3.71 0.97 8.34
N TYR A 30 4.57 1.24 7.36
CA TYR A 30 6.02 1.36 7.51
C TYR A 30 6.52 2.68 6.93
N ASP A 31 7.43 3.33 7.65
CA ASP A 31 8.13 4.54 7.20
C ASP A 31 9.43 4.15 6.53
N VAL A 32 9.44 4.13 5.21
CA VAL A 32 10.64 3.76 4.43
C VAL A 32 11.41 4.98 3.93
N THR A 33 10.96 6.19 4.29
CA THR A 33 11.58 7.48 3.94
C THR A 33 13.11 7.45 4.10
N LYS A 34 13.61 7.00 5.25
CA LYS A 34 15.05 6.96 5.54
C LYS A 34 15.81 5.86 4.80
N TYR A 35 15.09 4.87 4.28
CA TYR A 35 15.65 3.71 3.62
C TYR A 35 15.61 3.82 2.08
N LEU A 36 14.99 4.87 1.52
CA LEU A 36 14.89 5.07 0.07
C LEU A 36 16.25 5.06 -0.63
N ASP A 37 17.22 5.84 -0.15
CA ASP A 37 18.58 5.88 -0.67
C ASP A 37 19.39 4.59 -0.39
N GLU A 38 19.04 3.87 0.68
CA GLU A 38 19.72 2.62 1.05
C GLU A 38 19.14 1.39 0.33
N HIS A 39 18.04 1.55 -0.43
CA HIS A 39 17.40 0.45 -1.12
C HIS A 39 18.22 -0.02 -2.34
N PRO A 40 18.72 -1.27 -2.36
CA PRO A 40 19.54 -1.77 -3.46
C PRO A 40 18.80 -1.89 -4.80
N GLY A 41 17.47 -1.87 -4.79
CA GLY A 41 16.63 -1.82 -6.00
C GLY A 41 16.35 -0.42 -6.54
N GLY A 42 16.85 0.62 -5.86
CA GLY A 42 16.60 2.03 -6.18
C GLY A 42 15.35 2.60 -5.50
N GLU A 43 15.32 3.91 -5.33
CA GLU A 43 14.18 4.63 -4.73
C GLU A 43 12.94 4.62 -5.63
N GLU A 44 13.12 4.56 -6.96
CA GLU A 44 12.03 4.67 -7.95
C GLU A 44 10.96 3.58 -7.77
N VAL A 45 11.38 2.35 -7.45
CA VAL A 45 10.44 1.22 -7.27
C VAL A 45 9.65 1.34 -5.97
N ILE A 46 10.23 1.98 -4.94
CA ILE A 46 9.53 2.24 -3.68
C ILE A 46 8.57 3.41 -3.88
N LEU A 47 8.99 4.44 -4.62
CA LEU A 47 8.17 5.60 -5.00
C LEU A 47 6.93 5.22 -5.81
N ASP A 48 7.03 4.23 -6.69
CA ASP A 48 5.87 3.73 -7.45
C ASP A 48 4.80 3.09 -6.53
N CYS A 49 5.24 2.46 -5.43
CA CYS A 49 4.37 1.87 -4.41
C CYS A 49 4.03 2.84 -3.27
N ALA A 50 4.47 4.09 -3.34
CA ALA A 50 4.33 5.06 -2.26
C ALA A 50 2.86 5.37 -1.95
N GLY A 51 2.50 5.34 -0.68
CA GLY A 51 1.12 5.57 -0.25
C GLY A 51 0.16 4.42 -0.57
N THR A 52 0.66 3.28 -1.06
CA THR A 52 -0.14 2.11 -1.44
C THR A 52 0.31 0.83 -0.74
N ASP A 53 -0.35 -0.29 -1.04
CA ASP A 53 0.05 -1.60 -0.53
C ASP A 53 1.15 -2.21 -1.40
N ALA A 54 2.34 -2.28 -0.83
CA ALA A 54 3.53 -2.83 -1.46
C ALA A 54 3.69 -4.34 -1.18
N THR A 55 2.69 -5.02 -0.59
CA THR A 55 2.80 -6.44 -0.21
C THR A 55 3.07 -7.32 -1.42
N GLU A 56 2.32 -7.10 -2.51
CA GLU A 56 2.49 -7.87 -3.74
C GLU A 56 3.85 -7.58 -4.38
N ALA A 57 4.21 -6.30 -4.54
CA ALA A 57 5.50 -5.91 -5.13
C ALA A 57 6.69 -6.45 -4.34
N PHE A 58 6.65 -6.36 -2.99
CA PHE A 58 7.71 -6.86 -2.13
C PHE A 58 7.88 -8.39 -2.22
N ASN A 59 6.76 -9.12 -2.30
CA ASN A 59 6.74 -10.58 -2.38
C ASN A 59 7.13 -11.10 -3.77
N ASP A 60 6.75 -10.39 -4.84
CA ASP A 60 7.09 -10.76 -6.23
C ASP A 60 8.59 -10.67 -6.48
N ILE A 61 9.26 -9.65 -5.93
CA ILE A 61 10.71 -9.47 -6.02
C ILE A 61 11.48 -10.57 -5.26
N GLY A 62 10.90 -11.14 -4.19
CA GLY A 62 11.55 -12.18 -3.40
C GLY A 62 12.71 -11.67 -2.53
N HIS A 63 12.46 -10.63 -1.73
CA HIS A 63 13.43 -10.07 -0.80
C HIS A 63 13.95 -11.10 0.24
N SER A 64 15.21 -10.96 0.66
CA SER A 64 15.84 -11.83 1.67
C SER A 64 15.32 -11.55 3.09
N ASP A 65 15.52 -12.48 4.03
CA ASP A 65 15.14 -12.31 5.44
C ASP A 65 15.68 -11.02 6.08
N ASP A 66 16.87 -10.59 5.68
CA ASP A 66 17.50 -9.34 6.15
C ASP A 66 16.66 -8.10 5.80
N ALA A 67 16.10 -8.05 4.58
CA ALA A 67 15.23 -6.97 4.15
C ALA A 67 13.92 -6.95 4.96
N HIS A 68 13.40 -8.12 5.36
CA HIS A 68 12.26 -8.19 6.27
C HIS A 68 12.58 -7.66 7.66
N ASP A 69 13.80 -7.87 8.17
CA ASP A 69 14.20 -7.36 9.47
C ASP A 69 14.40 -5.84 9.46
N ILE A 70 14.97 -5.30 8.38
CA ILE A 70 15.01 -3.85 8.14
C ILE A 70 13.59 -3.28 8.13
N LEU A 71 12.68 -3.88 7.35
CA LEU A 71 11.29 -3.45 7.26
C LEU A 71 10.61 -3.45 8.64
N LYS A 72 10.79 -4.49 9.46
CA LYS A 72 10.25 -4.53 10.83
C LYS A 72 10.75 -3.38 11.71
N GLY A 73 11.99 -2.94 11.52
CA GLY A 73 12.56 -1.80 12.24
C GLY A 73 11.91 -0.46 11.89
N LEU A 74 11.28 -0.38 10.71
CA LEU A 74 10.62 0.80 10.17
C LEU A 74 9.10 0.83 10.44
N LEU A 75 8.59 -0.08 11.27
CA LEU A 75 7.17 -0.17 11.58
C LEU A 75 6.68 1.07 12.34
N LEU A 76 5.77 1.82 11.72
CA LEU A 76 5.02 2.89 12.37
C LEU A 76 3.82 2.35 13.14
N GLY A 77 3.07 1.43 12.54
CA GLY A 77 1.79 1.01 13.08
C GLY A 77 1.00 0.04 12.22
N LYS A 78 -0.32 0.01 12.42
CA LYS A 78 -1.26 -0.86 11.71
C LYS A 78 -2.19 -0.05 10.81
N LEU A 79 -2.60 -0.65 9.69
CA LEU A 79 -3.59 -0.04 8.81
C LEU A 79 -5.01 -0.20 9.39
N GLU A 80 -5.78 0.89 9.44
CA GLU A 80 -7.18 0.91 9.81
C GLU A 80 -8.00 0.15 8.76
N GLY A 81 -8.82 -0.81 9.19
CA GLY A 81 -9.57 -1.66 8.27
C GLY A 81 -8.78 -2.84 7.70
N GLY A 82 -7.47 -2.93 7.97
CA GLY A 82 -6.73 -4.16 7.80
C GLY A 82 -7.25 -5.19 8.78
N VAL A 83 -7.75 -6.33 8.29
CA VAL A 83 -8.22 -7.43 9.13
C VAL A 83 -7.04 -7.92 9.97
N THR A 84 -6.86 -7.34 11.15
CA THR A 84 -5.98 -7.91 12.15
C THR A 84 -6.71 -9.16 12.64
N VAL A 85 -6.34 -10.31 12.09
CA VAL A 85 -6.62 -11.59 12.75
C VAL A 85 -5.78 -11.60 14.02
N GLN A 86 -6.23 -10.85 15.03
CA GLN A 86 -5.83 -11.10 16.40
C GLN A 86 -6.49 -12.43 16.75
N GLN A 87 -5.67 -13.47 16.76
CA GLN A 87 -6.04 -14.81 17.19
C GLN A 87 -6.58 -14.78 18.63
N LYS A 88 -7.88 -14.52 18.80
CA LYS A 88 -8.71 -14.97 19.93
C LYS A 88 -10.19 -14.74 19.61
N GLY A 89 -10.85 -15.77 19.12
CA GLY A 89 -12.31 -15.80 18.95
C GLY A 89 -12.73 -15.98 17.50
N VAL A 90 -13.06 -17.21 17.16
CA VAL A 90 -13.98 -17.52 16.06
C VAL A 90 -15.26 -16.72 16.30
N THR A 91 -15.52 -15.75 15.43
CA THR A 91 -16.88 -15.39 15.02
C THR A 91 -16.82 -14.93 13.59
N THR A 92 -17.11 -15.89 12.71
CA THR A 92 -17.64 -15.72 11.36
C THR A 92 -18.68 -14.60 11.35
N GLY A 93 -18.27 -13.41 10.92
CA GLY A 93 -19.15 -12.41 10.37
C GLY A 93 -19.23 -12.65 8.87
N SER A 94 -20.04 -13.62 8.45
CA SER A 94 -20.59 -13.63 7.10
C SER A 94 -21.35 -12.33 6.91
N GLY A 95 -20.72 -11.35 6.29
CA GLY A 95 -21.43 -10.31 5.56
C GLY A 95 -22.01 -10.95 4.30
N SER A 96 -23.11 -11.70 4.46
CA SER A 96 -24.08 -11.85 3.39
C SER A 96 -24.50 -10.45 2.98
N SER A 97 -24.10 -10.05 1.79
CA SER A 97 -24.83 -9.03 1.04
C SER A 97 -25.44 -9.78 -0.12
N ASP A 98 -26.66 -10.19 0.15
CA ASP A 98 -27.57 -10.93 -0.69
C ASP A 98 -27.59 -10.36 -2.11
N VAL A 99 -27.19 -11.17 -3.08
CA VAL A 99 -27.46 -10.92 -4.50
C VAL A 99 -28.95 -11.17 -4.74
N SER A 100 -29.77 -10.19 -4.38
CA SER A 100 -31.20 -10.17 -4.67
C SER A 100 -31.51 -8.97 -5.56
N GLY A 101 -31.42 -9.20 -6.87
CA GLY A 101 -32.30 -8.63 -7.87
C GLY A 101 -32.08 -7.17 -8.29
N LEU A 102 -31.28 -6.95 -9.34
CA LEU A 102 -31.70 -6.21 -10.55
C LEU A 102 -30.63 -6.36 -11.66
N PRO A 103 -31.00 -6.56 -12.95
CA PRO A 103 -30.04 -6.52 -14.04
C PRO A 103 -29.78 -5.07 -14.48
N THR A 104 -28.54 -4.59 -14.38
CA THR A 104 -28.12 -3.33 -15.04
C THR A 104 -27.03 -3.59 -16.09
N PRO A 105 -27.20 -3.07 -17.32
CA PRO A 105 -26.38 -3.42 -18.48
C PRO A 105 -25.04 -2.66 -18.52
N LEU A 106 -24.15 -3.24 -19.33
CA LEU A 106 -22.84 -2.81 -19.84
C LEU A 106 -22.65 -1.30 -20.12
N ILE A 107 -21.36 -0.93 -20.25
CA ILE A 107 -20.74 0.29 -20.84
C ILE A 107 -20.31 1.30 -19.73
N ALA A 108 -19.04 1.63 -19.53
CA ALA A 108 -18.16 2.25 -20.52
C ALA A 108 -16.66 2.04 -20.26
N ILE A 109 -15.97 1.73 -21.35
CA ILE A 109 -14.54 1.93 -21.61
C ILE A 109 -14.28 3.44 -21.72
N GLY A 110 -13.20 3.94 -21.12
CA GLY A 110 -12.65 5.28 -21.33
C GLY A 110 -11.19 5.33 -20.84
N VAL A 111 -10.23 4.82 -21.61
CA VAL A 111 -9.44 5.56 -22.62
C VAL A 111 -8.58 6.69 -22.02
N LEU A 112 -7.35 6.33 -21.65
CA LEU A 112 -6.12 6.79 -22.32
C LEU A 112 -5.96 8.31 -22.50
N ALA A 113 -5.50 9.01 -21.45
CA ALA A 113 -5.28 10.46 -21.52
C ALA A 113 -4.14 11.00 -20.61
N VAL A 114 -2.93 10.42 -20.64
CA VAL A 114 -1.76 11.03 -19.95
C VAL A 114 -0.49 11.12 -20.81
N ALA A 115 -0.49 10.66 -22.07
CA ALA A 115 0.71 10.69 -22.92
C ALA A 115 0.95 12.04 -23.65
N ALA A 116 0.03 13.00 -23.58
CA ALA A 116 0.15 14.27 -24.32
C ALA A 116 0.83 15.42 -23.54
N GLY A 117 1.05 15.27 -22.23
CA GLY A 117 1.63 16.33 -21.39
C GLY A 117 3.13 16.52 -21.57
N VAL A 118 3.86 15.48 -21.97
CA VAL A 118 5.33 15.50 -22.07
C VAL A 118 5.82 16.14 -23.37
N TYR A 119 5.03 16.09 -24.45
CA TYR A 119 5.48 16.59 -25.76
C TYR A 119 5.47 18.13 -25.89
N PHE A 120 4.77 18.85 -25.01
CA PHE A 120 4.70 20.32 -25.06
C PHE A 120 5.76 21.03 -24.18
N TYR A 121 6.54 20.27 -23.39
CA TYR A 121 7.51 20.86 -22.45
C TYR A 121 8.95 20.99 -23.02
N MET A 122 9.19 20.62 -24.28
CA MET A 122 10.53 20.72 -24.91
C MET A 122 10.55 21.50 -26.24
N GLN A 123 9.78 22.58 -26.34
CA GLN A 123 9.95 23.56 -27.42
C GLN A 123 10.66 24.82 -26.92
#